data_AF-A0A0C2WRC3-F1
#
_entry.id   AF-A0A0C2WRC3-F1
#
_cell.length_a   1.000
_cell.length_b   1.000
_cell.length_c   1.000
_cell.angle_alpha   90.00
_cell.angle_beta   90.00
_cell.angle_gamma   90.00
#
_symmetry.space_group_name_H-M   'P 1'
#
loop_
_entity.id
_entity.type
_entity.pdbx_description
1 polymer ?
#
loop_
_entity_poly.entity_id
_entity_poly.type
_entity_poly.pdbx_seq_one_letter_code
_entity_poly.pdbx_strand_id
1 'polypeptide(L)'
;LDQLSDKIQDFCEERFGKPATSHVLTHLRRELVHEVWKILLDEEFTKAYTDGFDVEFADGKVRRVFPRIFTYSADYPEKVLLASIKQLGKCPCPTCLVSKKDICLLGTKRDARTRTRHKRTDGDVYRSKIKVARDHIYLNGGLLNGSWLDELLNKESLVPTQVCEAMSDLKQLQINHVECFFLSIIKAWLRLLFDVCARFTSRV
;
A
#
# COMPACT_ATOMS: atom_id res chain seq x y z
N LEU A 1 0.78 -2.30 -13.12
CA LEU A 1 1.94 -2.05 -12.24
C LEU A 1 2.98 -1.31 -13.03
N ASP A 2 3.13 -0.02 -12.75
CA ASP A 2 3.97 0.90 -13.52
C ASP A 2 5.39 0.35 -13.67
N GLN A 3 5.82 0.23 -14.92
CA GLN A 3 7.13 -0.30 -15.24
C GLN A 3 8.19 0.63 -14.66
N LEU A 4 9.04 0.07 -13.82
CA LEU A 4 10.27 0.73 -13.41
C LEU A 4 11.02 1.12 -14.69
N SER A 5 11.35 2.41 -14.85
CA SER A 5 11.95 2.91 -16.08
C SER A 5 13.21 2.11 -16.44
N ASP A 6 13.36 1.74 -17.71
CA ASP A 6 14.52 1.01 -18.21
C ASP A 6 15.84 1.76 -17.94
N LYS A 7 15.77 3.09 -17.82
CA LYS A 7 16.88 3.99 -17.45
C LYS A 7 17.52 3.66 -16.10
N ILE A 8 16.83 2.91 -15.23
CA ILE A 8 17.38 2.54 -13.92
C ILE A 8 18.54 1.54 -14.06
N GLN A 9 18.52 0.69 -15.09
CA GLN A 9 19.66 -0.17 -15.38
C GLN A 9 20.88 0.66 -15.77
N ASP A 10 20.71 1.56 -16.73
CA ASP A 10 21.76 2.47 -17.20
C ASP A 10 22.33 3.30 -16.03
N PHE A 11 21.46 3.85 -15.18
CA PHE A 11 21.86 4.60 -13.98
C PHE A 11 22.70 3.76 -13.02
N CYS A 12 22.31 2.49 -12.80
CA CYS A 12 23.06 1.60 -11.92
C CYS A 12 24.43 1.22 -12.52
N GLU A 13 24.49 0.97 -13.82
CA GLU A 13 25.74 0.69 -14.53
C GLU A 13 26.69 1.89 -14.48
N GLU A 14 26.19 3.10 -14.76
CA GLU A 14 26.98 4.34 -14.70
C GLU A 14 27.51 4.62 -13.29
N ARG A 15 26.65 4.48 -12.27
CA ARG A 15 27.00 4.89 -10.91
C ARG A 15 27.81 3.85 -10.14
N PHE A 16 27.53 2.56 -10.36
CA PHE A 16 28.07 1.44 -9.57
C PHE A 16 28.93 0.47 -10.40
N GLY A 17 29.05 0.69 -11.70
CA GLY A 17 29.82 -0.16 -12.62
C GLY A 17 29.20 -1.54 -12.85
N LYS A 18 27.96 -1.77 -12.38
CA LYS A 18 27.25 -3.05 -12.48
C LYS A 18 25.75 -2.80 -12.65
N PRO A 19 25.06 -3.64 -13.45
CA PRO A 19 23.61 -3.56 -13.56
C PRO A 19 22.92 -3.91 -12.24
N ALA A 20 21.72 -3.38 -12.06
CA ALA A 20 20.89 -3.69 -10.91
C ALA A 20 20.44 -5.15 -10.96
N THR A 21 20.68 -5.88 -9.88
CA THR A 21 20.17 -7.26 -9.74
C THR A 21 18.65 -7.28 -9.67
N SER A 22 18.04 -8.42 -10.01
CA SER A 22 16.58 -8.60 -9.91
C SER A 22 16.03 -8.31 -8.50
N HIS A 23 16.80 -8.62 -7.46
CA HIS A 23 16.45 -8.30 -6.06
C HIS A 23 16.41 -6.79 -5.81
N VAL A 24 17.38 -6.05 -6.31
CA VAL A 24 17.42 -4.58 -6.23
C VAL A 24 16.24 -3.98 -6.97
N LEU A 25 15.98 -4.37 -8.21
CA LEU A 25 14.83 -3.87 -8.98
C LEU A 25 13.50 -4.15 -8.29
N THR A 26 13.35 -5.35 -7.72
CA THR A 26 12.13 -5.73 -7.00
C THR A 26 11.97 -4.88 -5.73
N HIS A 27 13.06 -4.60 -5.02
CA HIS A 27 13.05 -3.70 -3.87
C HIS A 27 12.67 -2.27 -4.27
N LEU A 28 13.30 -1.72 -5.31
CA LEU A 28 13.01 -0.38 -5.83
C LEU A 28 11.55 -0.22 -6.27
N ARG A 29 10.96 -1.24 -6.90
CA ARG A 29 9.52 -1.20 -7.26
C ARG A 29 8.62 -1.09 -6.04
N ARG A 30 8.96 -1.77 -4.94
CA ARG A 30 8.20 -1.68 -3.69
C ARG A 30 8.33 -0.28 -3.09
N GLU A 31 9.55 0.24 -3.00
CA GLU A 31 9.79 1.60 -2.49
C GLU A 31 9.03 2.63 -3.34
N LEU A 32 9.12 2.54 -4.68
CA LEU A 32 8.44 3.45 -5.60
C LEU A 32 6.93 3.53 -5.34
N VAL A 33 6.26 2.40 -5.18
CA VAL A 33 4.82 2.38 -4.88
C VAL A 33 4.53 3.16 -3.60
N HIS A 34 5.31 2.94 -2.54
CA HIS A 34 5.10 3.67 -1.28
C HIS A 34 5.49 5.15 -1.36
N GLU A 35 6.48 5.52 -2.16
CA GLU A 35 6.80 6.94 -2.42
C GLU A 35 5.69 7.63 -3.20
N VAL A 36 5.08 6.97 -4.19
CA VAL A 36 3.89 7.51 -4.88
C VAL A 36 2.75 7.72 -3.91
N TRP A 37 2.51 6.79 -2.98
CA TRP A 37 1.49 6.97 -1.94
C TRP A 37 1.80 8.12 -0.98
N LYS A 38 3.07 8.40 -0.66
CA LYS A 38 3.44 9.58 0.14
C LYS A 38 3.14 10.89 -0.57
N ILE A 39 3.32 10.94 -1.89
CA ILE A 39 2.98 12.12 -2.69
C ILE A 39 1.46 12.29 -2.79
N LEU A 40 0.72 11.19 -3.01
CA LEU A 40 -0.74 11.23 -3.10
C LEU A 40 -1.44 11.52 -1.77
N LEU A 41 -0.85 11.06 -0.66
CA LEU A 41 -1.36 11.23 0.70
C LEU A 41 -0.43 12.16 1.47
N ASP A 42 -0.24 13.35 0.93
CA ASP A 42 0.57 14.37 1.56
C ASP A 42 -0.13 14.95 2.81
N GLU A 43 0.56 15.90 3.46
CA GLU A 43 0.06 16.55 4.67
C GLU A 43 -1.23 17.34 4.38
N GLU A 44 -1.33 17.99 3.22
CA GLU A 44 -2.51 18.74 2.82
C GLU A 44 -3.73 17.82 2.66
N PHE A 45 -3.58 16.69 1.98
CA PHE A 45 -4.62 15.68 1.85
C PHE A 45 -5.02 15.14 3.21
N THR A 46 -4.05 14.78 4.06
CA THR A 46 -4.32 14.21 5.39
C THR A 46 -5.09 15.18 6.28
N LYS A 47 -4.74 16.47 6.21
CA LYS A 47 -5.46 17.54 6.90
C LYS A 47 -6.86 17.73 6.31
N ALA A 48 -6.99 17.82 5.00
CA ALA A 48 -8.29 17.92 4.33
C ALA A 48 -9.19 16.71 4.65
N TYR A 49 -8.62 15.51 4.76
CA TYR A 49 -9.34 14.28 5.10
C TYR A 49 -9.91 14.31 6.53
N THR A 50 -9.19 14.92 7.47
CA THR A 50 -9.57 14.98 8.88
C THR A 50 -10.44 16.20 9.19
N ASP A 51 -9.99 17.38 8.76
CA ASP A 51 -10.58 18.67 9.13
C ASP A 51 -11.54 19.22 8.05
N GLY A 52 -11.47 18.67 6.84
CA GLY A 52 -12.17 19.21 5.68
C GLY A 52 -11.50 20.49 5.14
N PHE A 53 -11.97 20.94 3.98
CA PHE A 53 -11.55 22.20 3.38
C PHE A 53 -12.77 22.95 2.81
N ASP A 54 -12.69 24.27 2.75
CA ASP A 54 -13.79 25.10 2.27
C ASP A 54 -13.76 25.22 0.74
N VAL A 55 -14.91 24.96 0.13
CA VAL A 55 -15.13 25.09 -1.31
C VAL A 55 -16.35 25.95 -1.55
N GLU A 56 -16.24 26.97 -2.39
CA GLU A 56 -17.39 27.70 -2.91
C GLU A 56 -18.02 26.89 -4.04
N PHE A 57 -19.31 26.58 -3.89
CA PHE A 57 -20.06 25.82 -4.88
C PHE A 57 -20.73 26.77 -5.89
N ALA A 58 -21.24 26.20 -6.99
CA ALA A 58 -21.89 26.95 -8.06
C ALA A 58 -23.13 27.79 -7.63
N ASP A 59 -23.66 27.56 -6.42
CA ASP A 59 -24.74 28.35 -5.82
C ASP A 59 -24.24 29.53 -4.98
N GLY A 60 -22.95 29.84 -5.01
CA GLY A 60 -22.31 30.94 -4.25
C GLY A 60 -22.18 30.66 -2.75
N LYS A 61 -22.41 29.42 -2.32
CA LYS A 61 -22.30 29.02 -0.91
C LYS A 61 -21.01 28.25 -0.66
N VAL A 62 -20.30 28.67 0.38
CA VAL A 62 -19.11 27.96 0.88
C VAL A 62 -19.55 26.77 1.74
N ARG A 63 -18.97 25.59 1.47
CA ARG A 63 -19.19 24.36 2.25
C ARG A 63 -17.87 23.70 2.60
N ARG A 64 -17.81 23.10 3.79
CA ARG A 64 -16.72 22.24 4.26
C ARG A 64 -16.84 20.87 3.58
N VAL A 65 -15.88 20.53 2.73
CA VAL A 65 -15.82 19.26 2.00
C VAL A 65 -14.72 18.38 2.61
N PHE A 66 -15.01 17.08 2.72
CA PHE A 66 -14.06 16.07 3.19
C PHE A 66 -13.76 15.09 2.05
N PRO A 67 -12.51 14.97 1.57
CA PRO A 67 -12.16 13.90 0.66
C PRO A 67 -12.31 12.57 1.39
N ARG A 68 -12.97 11.60 0.76
CA ARG A 68 -13.16 10.24 1.29
C ARG A 68 -12.79 9.21 0.24
N ILE A 69 -11.78 8.39 0.55
CA ILE A 69 -11.43 7.23 -0.26
C ILE A 69 -12.44 6.12 0.08
N PHE A 70 -13.44 5.93 -0.77
CA PHE A 70 -14.51 4.98 -0.52
C PHE A 70 -14.07 3.52 -0.72
N THR A 71 -13.31 3.24 -1.78
CA THR A 71 -12.84 1.88 -2.09
C THR A 71 -11.53 1.92 -2.87
N TYR A 72 -10.57 1.09 -2.46
CA TYR A 72 -9.40 0.77 -3.28
C TYR A 72 -9.44 -0.71 -3.64
N SER A 73 -9.81 -1.01 -4.88
CA SER A 73 -9.80 -2.37 -5.41
C SER A 73 -8.42 -2.66 -6.01
N ALA A 74 -7.77 -3.69 -5.47
CA ALA A 74 -6.52 -4.20 -5.98
C ALA A 74 -6.61 -5.73 -6.07
N ASP A 75 -6.01 -6.31 -7.09
CA ASP A 75 -5.73 -7.73 -7.16
C ASP A 75 -4.58 -8.10 -6.21
N TYR A 76 -4.24 -9.39 -6.19
CA TYR A 76 -3.34 -9.93 -5.16
C TYR A 76 -1.92 -9.34 -5.20
N PRO A 77 -1.24 -9.23 -6.36
CA PRO A 77 0.10 -8.65 -6.41
C PRO A 77 0.16 -7.22 -5.86
N GLU A 78 -0.85 -6.42 -6.16
CA GLU A 78 -1.00 -5.03 -5.77
C GLU A 78 -1.26 -4.93 -4.26
N LYS A 79 -2.17 -5.76 -3.73
CA LYS A 79 -2.39 -5.87 -2.27
C LYS A 79 -1.14 -6.28 -1.51
N VAL A 80 -0.33 -7.18 -2.09
CA VAL A 80 0.94 -7.64 -1.52
C VAL A 80 1.96 -6.49 -1.45
N LEU A 81 2.01 -5.66 -2.49
CA LEU A 81 2.88 -4.48 -2.52
C LEU A 81 2.45 -3.47 -1.45
N LEU A 82 1.16 -3.15 -1.37
CA LEU A 82 0.65 -2.22 -0.34
C LEU A 82 0.85 -2.72 1.09
N ALA A 83 0.78 -4.03 1.30
CA ALA A 83 1.01 -4.65 2.60
C ALA A 83 2.51 -4.83 2.93
N SER A 84 3.42 -4.47 2.02
CA SER A 84 4.87 -4.68 2.15
C SER A 84 5.23 -6.13 2.53
N ILE A 85 4.65 -7.09 1.82
CA ILE A 85 4.94 -8.53 2.02
C ILE A 85 5.51 -9.19 0.77
N LYS A 86 6.13 -10.36 0.94
CA LYS A 86 6.64 -11.19 -0.15
C LYS A 86 5.48 -11.92 -0.83
N GLN A 87 5.36 -11.73 -2.14
CA GLN A 87 4.36 -12.43 -2.95
C GLN A 87 4.48 -13.94 -2.78
N LEU A 88 3.38 -14.60 -2.43
CA LEU A 88 3.31 -16.06 -2.18
C LEU A 88 4.34 -16.59 -1.16
N GLY A 89 4.76 -15.74 -0.20
CA GLY A 89 5.67 -16.11 0.89
C GLY A 89 5.08 -17.12 1.88
N LYS A 90 5.78 -17.34 3.01
CA LYS A 90 5.34 -18.23 4.09
C LYS A 90 3.96 -17.87 4.65
N CYS A 91 3.62 -16.59 4.70
CA CYS A 91 2.36 -16.03 5.16
C CYS A 91 1.80 -15.09 4.06
N PRO A 92 1.14 -15.63 3.03
CA PRO A 92 0.84 -14.88 1.80
C PRO A 92 -0.32 -13.91 1.95
N CYS A 93 -1.08 -13.95 3.04
CA CYS A 93 -2.25 -13.09 3.22
C CYS A 93 -1.82 -11.66 3.62
N PRO A 94 -2.34 -10.61 2.97
CA PRO A 94 -2.03 -9.22 3.32
C PRO A 94 -2.69 -8.76 4.63
N THR A 95 -3.60 -9.54 5.20
CA THR A 95 -4.40 -9.15 6.38
C THR A 95 -4.05 -9.94 7.63
N CYS A 96 -3.48 -11.14 7.48
CA CYS A 96 -3.17 -12.03 8.59
C CYS A 96 -1.92 -12.87 8.33
N LEU A 97 -1.45 -13.55 9.37
CA LEU A 97 -0.24 -14.38 9.35
C LEU A 97 -0.55 -15.88 9.13
N VAL A 98 -1.71 -16.21 8.53
CA VAL A 98 -2.00 -17.59 8.12
C VAL A 98 -0.88 -18.10 7.22
N SER A 99 -0.31 -19.25 7.58
CA SER A 99 0.77 -19.85 6.81
C SER A 99 0.24 -20.46 5.51
N LYS A 100 1.07 -20.44 4.46
CA LYS A 100 0.76 -21.02 3.15
C LYS A 100 0.36 -22.49 3.23
N LYS A 101 0.98 -23.26 4.12
CA LYS A 101 0.66 -24.68 4.36
C LYS A 101 -0.74 -24.89 4.96
N ASP A 102 -1.25 -23.90 5.69
CA ASP A 102 -2.52 -23.97 6.40
C ASP A 102 -3.68 -23.41 5.55
N ILE A 103 -3.43 -22.97 4.30
CA ILE A 103 -4.46 -22.46 3.39
C ILE A 103 -5.51 -23.53 3.08
N CYS A 104 -5.13 -24.81 3.05
CA CYS A 104 -6.07 -25.91 2.84
C CYS A 104 -7.14 -26.01 3.95
N LEU A 105 -6.91 -25.35 5.10
CA LEU A 105 -7.85 -25.30 6.21
C LEU A 105 -8.86 -24.14 6.07
N LEU A 106 -8.88 -23.44 4.94
CA LEU A 106 -9.78 -22.31 4.68
C LEU A 106 -11.24 -22.68 5.00
N GLY A 107 -11.91 -21.84 5.78
CA GLY A 107 -13.31 -22.03 6.16
C GLY A 107 -13.51 -22.91 7.40
N THR A 108 -12.45 -23.51 7.94
CA THR A 108 -12.53 -24.21 9.22
C THR A 108 -12.57 -23.25 10.40
N LYS A 109 -13.13 -23.67 11.54
CA LYS A 109 -13.07 -22.91 12.81
C LYS A 109 -11.63 -22.59 13.23
N ARG A 110 -10.68 -23.47 12.92
CA ARG A 110 -9.26 -23.27 13.23
C ARG A 110 -8.70 -22.09 12.45
N ASP A 111 -8.94 -22.09 11.15
CA ASP A 111 -8.51 -21.05 10.22
C ASP A 111 -9.17 -19.68 10.53
N ALA A 112 -10.47 -19.66 10.83
CA ALA A 112 -11.16 -18.45 11.30
C ALA A 112 -10.49 -17.87 12.56
N ARG A 113 -10.18 -18.70 13.56
CA ARG A 113 -9.46 -18.27 14.77
C ARG A 113 -8.08 -17.72 14.45
N THR A 114 -7.34 -18.36 13.55
CA THR A 114 -6.00 -17.90 13.13
C THR A 114 -6.08 -16.53 12.49
N ARG A 115 -7.03 -16.29 11.57
CA ARG A 115 -7.19 -14.98 10.92
C ARG A 115 -7.56 -13.87 11.91
N THR A 116 -8.37 -14.18 12.92
CA THR A 116 -8.76 -13.19 13.93
C THR A 116 -7.63 -12.90 14.93
N ARG A 117 -6.91 -13.93 15.39
CA ARG A 117 -5.85 -13.79 16.42
C ARG A 117 -4.53 -13.29 15.85
N HIS A 118 -4.20 -13.67 14.62
CA HIS A 118 -2.92 -13.35 13.98
C HIS A 118 -3.12 -12.39 12.81
N LYS A 119 -3.80 -11.26 13.07
CA LYS A 119 -3.88 -10.17 12.09
C LYS A 119 -2.51 -9.51 11.92
N ARG A 120 -2.25 -9.00 10.73
CA ARG A 120 -1.10 -8.13 10.50
C ARG A 120 -1.40 -6.76 11.11
N THR A 121 -0.53 -6.31 11.99
CA THR A 121 -0.64 -5.01 12.67
C THR A 121 0.62 -4.22 12.41
N ASP A 122 0.48 -2.98 11.95
CA ASP A 122 1.57 -2.02 11.91
C ASP A 122 1.78 -1.47 13.33
N GLY A 123 2.58 -2.18 14.12
CA GLY A 123 2.95 -1.78 15.48
C GLY A 123 4.46 -1.70 15.66
N ASP A 124 4.89 -1.31 16.86
CA ASP A 124 6.30 -1.01 17.15
C ASP A 124 7.25 -2.16 16.85
N VAL A 125 6.82 -3.41 17.12
CA VAL A 125 7.61 -4.61 16.82
C VAL A 125 7.84 -4.76 15.32
N TYR A 126 6.81 -4.53 14.50
CA TYR A 126 6.94 -4.55 13.04
C TYR A 126 7.89 -3.44 12.57
N ARG A 127 7.63 -2.20 12.99
CA ARG A 127 8.44 -1.03 12.62
C ARG A 127 9.91 -1.20 13.01
N SER A 128 10.18 -1.76 14.18
CA SER A 128 11.53 -2.05 14.66
C SER A 128 12.24 -3.09 13.78
N LYS A 129 11.56 -4.18 13.40
CA LYS A 129 12.14 -5.18 12.47
C LYS A 129 12.47 -4.56 11.12
N ILE A 130 11.57 -3.74 10.56
CA ILE A 130 11.79 -3.07 9.29
C ILE A 130 12.94 -2.07 9.39
N LYS A 131 13.02 -1.28 10.47
CA LYS A 131 14.13 -0.37 10.71
C LYS A 131 15.47 -1.10 10.73
N VAL A 132 15.57 -2.17 11.52
CA VAL A 132 16.79 -2.99 11.62
C VAL A 132 17.18 -3.59 10.27
N ALA A 133 16.21 -4.06 9.49
CA ALA A 133 16.45 -4.56 8.14
C ALA A 133 16.97 -3.47 7.19
N ARG A 134 16.37 -2.27 7.23
CA ARG A 134 16.77 -1.12 6.41
C ARG A 134 18.15 -0.60 6.79
N ASP A 135 18.45 -0.49 8.08
CA ASP A 135 19.77 -0.07 8.57
C ASP A 135 20.85 -1.04 8.08
N HIS A 136 20.58 -2.34 8.13
CA HIS A 136 21.50 -3.33 7.56
C HIS A 136 21.72 -3.11 6.05
N ILE A 137 20.66 -2.88 5.26
CA ILE A 137 20.78 -2.73 3.80
C ILE A 137 21.49 -1.43 3.44
N TYR A 138 21.03 -0.29 3.96
CA TYR A 138 21.44 1.04 3.51
C TYR A 138 22.68 1.56 4.23
N LEU A 139 22.87 1.26 5.51
CA LEU A 139 24.00 1.78 6.30
C LEU A 139 25.16 0.78 6.33
N ASN A 140 24.86 -0.51 6.42
CA ASN A 140 25.89 -1.56 6.59
C ASN A 140 26.22 -2.30 5.28
N GLY A 141 25.63 -1.92 4.13
CA GLY A 141 25.91 -2.53 2.83
C GLY A 141 25.39 -3.97 2.69
N GLY A 142 24.32 -4.30 3.41
CA GLY A 142 23.73 -5.63 3.44
C GLY A 142 23.15 -6.11 2.11
N LEU A 143 23.21 -7.42 1.91
CA LEU A 143 22.58 -8.06 0.76
C LEU A 143 21.06 -8.21 0.96
N LEU A 144 20.29 -7.75 -0.04
CA LEU A 144 18.83 -7.92 -0.11
C LEU A 144 18.36 -9.39 -0.16
N ASN A 145 19.27 -10.32 -0.47
CA ASN A 145 19.03 -11.76 -0.53
C ASN A 145 19.91 -12.55 0.46
N GLY A 146 20.39 -11.89 1.52
CA GLY A 146 21.19 -12.53 2.56
C GLY A 146 20.37 -13.41 3.51
N SER A 147 20.98 -14.48 4.03
CA SER A 147 20.37 -15.38 5.02
C SER A 147 19.90 -14.65 6.28
N TRP A 148 20.69 -13.68 6.75
CA TRP A 148 20.34 -12.86 7.91
C TRP A 148 19.02 -12.11 7.72
N LEU A 149 18.81 -11.52 6.54
CA LEU A 149 17.59 -10.77 6.24
C LEU A 149 16.38 -11.72 6.15
N ASP A 150 16.59 -12.89 5.55
CA ASP A 150 15.58 -13.94 5.49
C ASP A 150 15.22 -14.45 6.89
N GLU A 151 16.18 -14.65 7.80
CA GLU A 151 15.91 -15.05 9.18
C GLU A 151 15.06 -14.00 9.92
N LEU A 152 15.36 -12.72 9.71
CA LEU A 152 14.65 -11.62 10.35
C LEU A 152 13.21 -11.46 9.85
N LEU A 153 12.98 -11.53 8.52
CA LEU A 153 11.72 -11.09 7.90
C LEU A 153 10.85 -12.24 7.36
N ASN A 154 11.44 -13.36 6.95
CA ASN A 154 10.73 -14.38 6.17
C ASN A 154 9.66 -15.13 6.97
N LYS A 155 9.79 -15.22 8.31
CA LYS A 155 8.79 -15.86 9.20
C LYS A 155 7.39 -15.29 8.99
N GLU A 156 7.30 -13.98 8.80
CA GLU A 156 6.06 -13.24 8.56
C GLU A 156 5.94 -12.78 7.10
N SER A 157 6.84 -13.24 6.23
CA SER A 157 6.93 -12.84 4.81
C SER A 157 7.04 -11.34 4.61
N LEU A 158 7.71 -10.65 5.53
CA LEU A 158 7.93 -9.21 5.42
C LEU A 158 9.01 -8.92 4.36
N VAL A 159 9.02 -7.69 3.89
CA VAL A 159 10.08 -7.14 3.02
C VAL A 159 10.66 -5.90 3.69
N PRO A 160 11.91 -5.50 3.38
CA PRO A 160 12.58 -4.37 4.04
C PRO A 160 12.07 -2.99 3.55
N THR A 161 10.77 -2.87 3.32
CA THR A 161 10.09 -1.66 2.87
C THR A 161 9.18 -1.14 3.97
N GLN A 162 9.26 0.16 4.22
CA GLN A 162 8.40 0.83 5.18
C GLN A 162 7.08 1.20 4.51
N VAL A 163 5.96 0.84 5.16
CA VAL A 163 4.64 1.30 4.75
C VAL A 163 4.55 2.80 5.00
N CYS A 164 4.01 3.55 4.04
CA CYS A 164 3.74 4.99 4.19
C CYS A 164 2.84 5.23 5.41
N GLU A 165 3.24 6.13 6.31
CA GLU A 165 2.54 6.41 7.57
C GLU A 165 1.12 6.95 7.34
N ALA A 166 0.93 7.79 6.31
CA ALA A 166 -0.40 8.26 5.92
C ALA A 166 -1.35 7.11 5.54
N MET A 167 -0.84 6.01 4.96
CA MET A 167 -1.65 4.81 4.71
C MET A 167 -2.01 4.07 6.01
N SER A 168 -1.17 4.14 7.03
CA SER A 168 -1.44 3.57 8.36
C SER A 168 -2.47 4.41 9.12
N ASP A 169 -2.45 5.73 8.97
CA ASP A 169 -3.44 6.62 9.59
C ASP A 169 -4.83 6.48 8.96
N LEU A 170 -4.89 6.26 7.64
CA LEU A 170 -6.14 5.92 6.94
C LEU A 170 -6.77 4.59 7.39
N LYS A 171 -5.99 3.65 7.95
CA LYS A 171 -6.56 2.42 8.56
C LYS A 171 -7.32 2.72 9.85
N GLN A 172 -6.95 3.78 10.59
CA GLN A 172 -7.69 4.20 11.78
C GLN A 172 -9.05 4.82 11.43
N LEU A 173 -9.18 5.34 10.21
CA LEU A 173 -10.35 6.10 9.73
C LEU A 173 -11.35 5.26 8.89
N GLN A 174 -11.47 3.96 9.18
CA GLN A 174 -12.45 3.03 8.59
C GLN A 174 -12.20 2.59 7.13
N ILE A 175 -10.97 2.51 6.64
CA ILE A 175 -10.68 1.57 5.53
C ILE A 175 -10.57 0.15 6.13
N ASN A 176 -11.71 -0.37 6.59
CA ASN A 176 -11.83 -1.76 6.95
C ASN A 176 -11.56 -2.59 5.70
N HIS A 177 -10.50 -3.40 5.78
CA HIS A 177 -10.18 -4.54 4.94
C HIS A 177 -11.22 -4.88 3.86
N VAL A 178 -10.84 -4.72 2.59
CA VAL A 178 -11.04 -5.68 1.50
C VAL A 178 -12.26 -6.60 1.67
N GLU A 179 -13.46 -6.03 1.67
CA GLU A 179 -14.66 -6.74 1.24
C GLU A 179 -15.10 -6.04 -0.05
N CYS A 180 -14.79 -6.70 -1.17
CA CYS A 180 -15.30 -6.33 -2.47
C CYS A 180 -16.82 -6.54 -2.46
N PHE A 181 -17.59 -5.46 -2.40
CA PHE A 181 -18.93 -5.44 -2.99
C PHE A 181 -18.94 -4.50 -4.18
N PHE A 182 -18.50 -5.04 -5.31
CA PHE A 182 -18.85 -4.54 -6.64
C PHE A 182 -20.39 -4.59 -6.74
N LEU A 183 -21.04 -3.43 -6.93
CA LEU A 183 -22.26 -3.20 -7.74
C LEU A 183 -23.07 -1.96 -7.33
N SER A 184 -22.81 -1.29 -6.19
CA SER A 184 -23.58 -0.08 -5.82
C SER A 184 -22.96 1.24 -6.31
N ILE A 185 -21.65 1.27 -6.58
CA ILE A 185 -20.90 2.52 -6.80
C ILE A 185 -21.08 3.08 -8.22
N ILE A 186 -21.29 2.24 -9.24
CA ILE A 186 -21.44 2.71 -10.64
C ILE A 186 -22.67 3.62 -10.81
N LYS A 187 -23.77 3.37 -10.07
CA LYS A 187 -24.97 4.24 -10.13
C LYS A 187 -24.79 5.58 -9.44
N ALA A 188 -23.97 5.66 -8.39
CA ALA A 188 -23.68 6.91 -7.69
C ALA A 188 -22.63 7.75 -8.45
N TRP A 189 -21.62 7.09 -9.02
CA TRP A 189 -20.59 7.74 -9.82
C TRP A 189 -21.14 8.31 -11.14
N LEU A 190 -22.01 7.58 -11.85
CA LEU A 190 -22.64 8.13 -13.06
C LEU A 190 -23.54 9.35 -12.76
N ARG A 191 -24.14 9.46 -11.57
CA ARG A 191 -24.91 10.66 -11.20
C ARG A 191 -24.02 11.86 -10.86
N LEU A 192 -22.98 11.66 -10.05
CA LEU A 192 -22.08 12.75 -9.64
C LEU A 192 -21.22 13.27 -10.80
N LEU A 193 -20.73 12.39 -11.68
CA LEU A 193 -19.95 12.83 -12.85
C LEU A 193 -20.81 13.49 -13.92
N PHE A 194 -22.05 13.04 -14.15
CA PHE A 194 -22.95 13.76 -15.06
C PHE A 194 -23.31 15.15 -14.51
N ASP A 195 -23.58 15.29 -13.22
CA ASP A 195 -23.96 16.61 -12.66
C ASP A 195 -22.78 17.60 -12.59
N VAL A 196 -21.56 17.11 -12.36
CA VAL A 196 -20.36 17.96 -12.28
C VAL A 196 -19.78 18.29 -13.67
N CYS A 197 -19.70 17.33 -14.59
CA CYS A 197 -19.14 17.59 -15.93
C CYS A 197 -20.14 18.21 -16.91
N ALA A 198 -21.44 17.93 -16.84
CA ALA A 198 -22.39 18.47 -17.83
C ALA A 198 -22.60 19.99 -17.74
N ARG A 199 -22.15 20.65 -16.67
CA ARG A 199 -22.25 22.11 -16.52
C ARG A 199 -20.99 22.88 -16.92
N PHE A 200 -19.89 22.19 -17.22
CA PHE A 200 -18.64 22.84 -17.63
C PHE A 200 -18.54 23.02 -19.15
N THR A 201 -19.29 22.24 -19.95
CA THR A 201 -19.26 22.30 -21.42
C THR A 201 -20.32 23.20 -22.04
N SER A 202 -21.22 23.82 -21.26
CA SER A 202 -22.26 24.73 -21.77
C SER A 202 -21.91 26.22 -21.69
N ARG A 203 -20.65 26.57 -21.39
CA ARG A 203 -20.15 27.95 -21.41
C ARG A 203 -18.73 27.99 -22.00
N VAL A 204 -18.64 27.71 -23.29
CA VAL A 204 -17.67 28.34 -24.20
C VAL A 204 -18.49 29.00 -25.30
#